data_AF-A0A6B0V1I5-F1
#
_entry.id   AF-A0A6B0V1I5-F1
#
_cell.length_a   1.000
_cell.length_b   1.000
_cell.length_c   1.000
_cell.angle_alpha   90.00
_cell.angle_beta   90.00
_cell.angle_gamma   90.00
#
_symmetry.space_group_name_H-M   'P 1'
#
loop_
_entity.id
_entity.type
_entity.pdbx_description
1 polymer ?
#
loop_
_entity_poly.entity_id
_entity_poly.type
_entity_poly.pdbx_seq_one_letter_code
_entity_poly.pdbx_strand_id
1 'polypeptide(L)'
;MKLVLSLAVFVCGVLVGAYGEMTTTTPQERLHGRMTTVPPEYDPSKKGEQNATRVVQMNATQWVKWRTYNLTDPFTGNPLQCESFKVMGKRTPWNYTLQYSYRNRDSWVTRNESIILGLLGVEPLPPNDMYFARTPISPPTHNFVLYSNYMNCTILRIPFPSQGGKFSIFYEVIFVSQACILSTFISLCFY
;
A
#
# COMPACT_ATOMS: atom_id res chain seq x y z
N MET A 1 22.25 7.04 32.42
CA MET A 1 21.61 7.58 31.18
C MET A 1 20.43 6.69 30.78
N LYS A 2 19.29 6.80 31.48
CA LYS A 2 18.03 6.08 31.17
C LYS A 2 16.76 6.90 31.43
N LEU A 3 16.91 8.07 32.08
CA LEU A 3 15.78 8.95 32.44
C LEU A 3 15.39 9.93 31.32
N VAL A 4 16.32 10.32 30.45
CA VAL A 4 16.06 11.35 29.41
C VAL A 4 15.20 10.80 28.27
N LEU A 5 15.30 9.50 27.95
CA LEU A 5 14.46 8.88 26.92
C LEU A 5 12.99 8.74 27.36
N SER A 6 12.75 8.60 28.67
CA SER A 6 11.41 8.43 29.23
C SER A 6 10.59 9.73 29.21
N LEU A 7 11.25 10.89 29.30
CA LEU A 7 10.57 12.19 29.24
C LEU A 7 10.10 12.52 27.81
N ALA A 8 10.86 12.14 26.78
CA ALA A 8 10.49 12.42 25.39
C ALA A 8 9.24 11.65 24.94
N VAL A 9 9.01 10.45 25.48
CA VAL A 9 7.79 9.66 25.20
C VAL A 9 6.55 10.28 25.86
N PHE A 10 6.72 10.90 27.04
CA PHE A 10 5.61 11.48 27.78
C PHE A 10 5.12 12.81 27.17
N VAL A 11 5.99 13.59 26.52
CA VAL A 11 5.60 14.88 25.91
C VAL A 11 4.80 14.69 24.61
N CYS A 12 5.05 13.62 23.83
CA CYS A 12 4.23 13.32 22.64
C CYS A 12 2.85 12.72 22.96
N GLY A 13 2.70 12.03 24.10
CA GLY A 13 1.43 11.43 24.51
C GLY A 13 0.36 12.44 24.95
N VAL A 14 0.77 13.64 25.40
CA VAL A 14 -0.14 14.65 25.95
C VAL A 14 -0.70 15.59 24.86
N LEU A 15 -0.02 15.73 23.71
CA LEU A 15 -0.50 16.59 22.61
C LEU A 15 -1.60 15.96 21.73
N VAL A 16 -1.84 14.64 21.84
CA VAL A 16 -2.92 13.95 21.12
C VAL A 16 -4.26 14.02 21.87
N GLY A 17 -4.27 14.57 23.10
CA GLY A 17 -5.44 14.61 23.98
C GLY A 17 -6.35 15.83 23.88
N ALA A 18 -6.12 16.78 22.96
CA ALA A 18 -6.83 18.09 22.98
C ALA A 18 -7.27 18.63 21.61
N TYR A 19 -7.59 17.77 20.63
CA TYR A 19 -8.29 18.19 19.40
C TYR A 19 -9.73 17.64 19.31
N GLY A 20 -10.31 17.33 20.47
CA GLY A 20 -11.72 17.00 20.64
C GLY A 20 -12.49 18.14 21.30
N GLU A 21 -12.56 19.32 20.68
CA GLU A 21 -13.53 20.35 21.07
C GLU A 21 -14.08 21.01 19.81
N MET A 22 -15.20 20.47 19.32
CA MET A 22 -16.00 21.06 18.25
C MET A 22 -16.54 22.41 18.73
N THR A 23 -15.93 23.50 18.25
CA THR A 23 -16.55 24.81 18.34
C THR A 23 -17.75 24.81 17.39
N THR A 24 -18.94 24.86 17.99
CA THR A 24 -20.21 24.97 17.29
C THR A 24 -20.38 26.39 16.78
N THR A 25 -20.37 26.57 15.45
CA THR A 25 -20.83 27.81 14.82
C THR A 25 -21.85 27.45 13.73
N THR A 26 -23.06 27.96 13.93
CA THR A 26 -24.30 27.73 13.17
C THR A 26 -24.31 28.33 11.74
N PRO A 27 -25.31 27.97 10.90
CA PRO A 27 -25.13 27.69 9.47
C PRO A 27 -25.68 28.75 8.52
N GLN A 28 -24.97 29.02 7.43
CA GLN A 28 -25.42 29.59 6.15
C GLN A 28 -24.15 29.67 5.28
N GLU A 29 -24.10 29.36 3.99
CA GLU A 29 -25.11 29.36 2.96
C GLU A 29 -24.54 28.62 1.74
N ARG A 30 -25.45 28.16 0.89
CA ARG A 30 -25.24 27.47 -0.40
C ARG A 30 -24.00 27.93 -1.18
N LEU A 31 -23.15 26.96 -1.50
CA LEU A 31 -22.69 26.78 -2.87
C LEU A 31 -22.79 25.30 -3.20
N HIS A 32 -23.68 24.99 -4.15
CA HIS A 32 -23.80 23.71 -4.84
C HIS A 32 -22.51 23.45 -5.63
N GLY A 33 -21.40 23.24 -4.92
CA GLY A 33 -20.18 22.71 -5.47
C GLY A 33 -20.41 21.24 -5.74
N ARG A 34 -20.82 20.90 -6.96
CA ARG A 34 -20.66 19.56 -7.51
C ARG A 34 -19.16 19.28 -7.51
N MET A 35 -18.64 18.80 -6.39
CA MET A 35 -17.30 18.26 -6.27
C MET A 35 -17.33 16.97 -7.09
N THR A 36 -17.04 17.08 -8.40
CA THR A 36 -16.64 15.92 -9.18
C THR A 36 -15.28 15.52 -8.65
N THR A 37 -15.27 14.79 -7.53
CA THR A 37 -14.06 14.17 -7.00
C THR A 37 -13.63 13.16 -8.05
N VAL A 38 -12.73 13.59 -8.94
CA VAL A 38 -11.98 12.69 -9.81
C VAL A 38 -11.39 11.64 -8.87
N PRO A 39 -11.64 10.33 -9.07
CA PRO A 39 -11.06 9.31 -8.22
C PRO A 39 -9.54 9.54 -8.16
N PRO A 40 -8.91 9.38 -6.97
CA PRO A 40 -7.53 9.81 -6.76
C PRO A 40 -6.55 9.19 -7.77
N GLU A 41 -6.87 8.02 -8.33
CA GLU A 41 -6.10 7.32 -9.36
C GLU A 41 -6.00 8.08 -10.69
N TYR A 42 -6.96 8.95 -10.98
CA TYR A 42 -7.06 9.69 -12.23
C TYR A 42 -6.76 11.18 -12.06
N ASP A 43 -6.42 11.62 -10.84
CA ASP A 43 -6.05 13.01 -10.56
C ASP A 43 -4.74 13.36 -11.28
N PRO A 44 -4.76 14.26 -12.29
CA PRO A 44 -3.56 14.63 -13.02
C PRO A 44 -2.49 15.28 -12.14
N SER A 45 -2.88 15.94 -11.05
CA SER A 45 -1.96 16.59 -10.12
C SER A 45 -1.11 15.57 -9.34
N LYS A 46 -1.57 14.32 -9.24
CA LYS A 46 -0.93 13.23 -8.48
C LYS A 46 -0.10 12.28 -9.33
N LYS A 47 -0.02 12.48 -10.64
CA LYS A 47 0.79 11.66 -11.58
C LYS A 47 2.25 11.50 -11.15
N GLY A 48 2.83 12.52 -10.51
CA GLY A 48 4.20 12.47 -10.00
C GLY A 48 4.38 11.46 -8.86
N GLU A 49 3.37 11.30 -8.01
CA GLU A 49 3.34 10.41 -6.82
C GLU A 49 2.81 9.01 -7.16
N GLN A 50 2.21 8.82 -8.33
CA GLN A 50 1.50 7.60 -8.72
C GLN A 50 2.24 6.75 -9.76
N ASN A 51 3.51 7.02 -10.03
CA ASN A 51 4.24 6.33 -11.09
C ASN A 51 4.67 4.92 -10.65
N ALA A 52 3.98 3.89 -11.16
CA ALA A 52 4.26 2.49 -10.85
C ALA A 52 5.66 2.03 -11.29
N THR A 53 6.19 2.60 -12.37
CA THR A 53 7.54 2.25 -12.85
C THR A 53 8.60 2.65 -11.84
N ARG A 54 8.46 3.83 -11.22
CA ARG A 54 9.37 4.28 -10.16
C ARG A 54 9.25 3.40 -8.90
N VAL A 55 8.05 2.95 -8.55
CA VAL A 55 7.84 2.01 -7.43
C VAL A 55 8.56 0.69 -7.66
N VAL A 56 8.44 0.11 -8.85
CA VAL A 56 9.09 -1.18 -9.19
C VAL A 56 10.60 -1.05 -9.33
N GLN A 57 11.10 0.11 -9.75
CA GLN A 57 12.53 0.38 -9.86
C GLN A 57 13.22 0.70 -8.53
N MET A 58 12.47 0.77 -7.42
CA MET A 58 13.07 0.86 -6.09
C MET A 58 13.86 -0.43 -5.83
N ASN A 59 15.19 -0.33 -5.81
CA ASN A 59 16.10 -1.45 -5.51
C ASN A 59 16.12 -1.76 -4.00
N ALA A 60 14.94 -2.02 -3.43
CA ALA A 60 14.75 -2.21 -2.01
C ALA A 60 13.66 -3.23 -1.72
N THR A 61 13.77 -3.90 -0.58
CA THR A 61 12.69 -4.74 -0.05
C THR A 61 11.62 -3.85 0.56
N GLN A 62 10.40 -4.05 0.08
CA GLN A 62 9.22 -3.34 0.54
C GLN A 62 8.40 -4.28 1.43
N TRP A 63 7.91 -3.80 2.56
CA TRP A 63 7.21 -4.59 3.57
C TRP A 63 5.79 -4.10 3.75
N VAL A 64 4.83 -5.02 3.75
CA VAL A 64 3.44 -4.70 4.08
C VAL A 64 3.33 -4.43 5.57
N LYS A 65 2.85 -3.24 5.95
CA LYS A 65 2.62 -2.88 7.35
C LYS A 65 1.15 -2.86 7.70
N TRP A 66 0.30 -2.43 6.77
CA TRP A 66 -1.13 -2.31 7.03
C TRP A 66 -1.95 -2.65 5.80
N ARG A 67 -3.12 -3.25 6.03
CA ARG A 67 -4.09 -3.62 5.00
C ARG A 67 -5.52 -3.59 5.57
N THR A 68 -6.50 -3.42 4.68
CA THR A 68 -7.94 -3.44 5.05
C THR A 68 -8.60 -4.81 4.96
N TYR A 69 -7.86 -5.86 4.61
CA TYR A 69 -8.41 -7.20 4.41
C TYR A 69 -7.55 -8.24 5.12
N ASN A 70 -8.13 -9.39 5.43
CA ASN A 70 -7.40 -10.51 6.00
C ASN A 70 -6.93 -11.44 4.90
N LEU A 71 -5.64 -11.78 4.93
CA LEU A 71 -5.05 -12.74 4.00
C LEU A 71 -4.62 -13.98 4.78
N THR A 72 -5.09 -15.13 4.34
CA THR A 72 -4.75 -16.43 4.91
C THR A 72 -4.07 -17.28 3.86
N ASP A 73 -3.13 -18.12 4.29
CA ASP A 73 -2.56 -19.15 3.46
C ASP A 73 -3.68 -20.14 3.05
N PRO A 74 -3.89 -20.38 1.75
CA PRO A 74 -5.03 -21.16 1.29
C PRO A 74 -4.92 -22.67 1.59
N PHE A 75 -3.72 -23.17 1.89
CA PHE A 75 -3.51 -24.60 2.21
C PHE A 75 -3.61 -24.88 3.70
N THR A 76 -3.18 -23.92 4.53
CA THR A 76 -3.10 -24.10 5.98
C THR A 76 -4.13 -23.29 6.76
N GLY A 77 -4.80 -22.32 6.13
CA GLY A 77 -5.76 -21.41 6.76
C GLY A 77 -5.13 -20.39 7.71
N ASN A 78 -3.81 -20.40 7.86
CA ASN A 78 -3.11 -19.52 8.80
C ASN A 78 -3.02 -18.08 8.25
N PRO A 79 -3.14 -17.05 9.10
CA PRO A 79 -2.94 -15.67 8.66
C PRO A 79 -1.51 -15.44 8.19
N LEU A 80 -1.35 -14.78 7.05
CA LEU A 80 -0.04 -14.39 6.54
C LEU A 80 0.49 -13.21 7.36
N GLN A 81 1.75 -13.30 7.76
CA GLN A 81 2.47 -12.26 8.50
C GLN A 81 3.73 -11.84 7.74
N CYS A 82 4.22 -10.63 8.01
CA CYS A 82 5.51 -10.15 7.50
C CYS A 82 5.70 -10.29 5.99
N GLU A 83 4.69 -9.89 5.23
CA GLU A 83 4.74 -9.88 3.77
C GLU A 83 5.77 -8.87 3.27
N SER A 84 6.56 -9.30 2.30
CA SER A 84 7.56 -8.47 1.66
C SER A 84 7.65 -8.73 0.17
N PHE A 85 7.99 -7.67 -0.54
CA PHE A 85 8.12 -7.61 -1.97
C PHE A 85 9.51 -7.10 -2.31
N LYS A 86 10.25 -7.87 -3.10
CA LYS A 86 11.54 -7.46 -3.65
C LYS A 86 11.51 -7.64 -5.15
N VAL A 87 11.65 -6.54 -5.89
CA VAL A 87 11.78 -6.60 -7.34
C VAL A 87 13.21 -7.05 -7.66
N MET A 88 13.34 -8.18 -8.37
CA MET A 88 14.63 -8.80 -8.63
C MET A 88 15.27 -8.29 -9.92
N GLY A 89 14.48 -8.16 -10.98
CA GLY A 89 15.02 -7.77 -12.28
C GLY A 89 13.97 -7.72 -13.37
N LYS A 90 14.30 -7.00 -14.44
CA LYS A 90 13.47 -6.80 -15.61
C LYS A 90 13.63 -7.99 -16.57
N ARG A 91 12.53 -8.66 -16.93
CA ARG A 91 12.52 -9.76 -17.93
C ARG A 91 12.28 -9.25 -19.35
N THR A 92 11.32 -8.34 -19.49
CA THR A 92 10.96 -7.71 -20.77
C THR A 92 10.74 -6.21 -20.54
N PRO A 93 10.52 -5.37 -21.57
CA PRO A 93 10.24 -3.95 -21.42
C PRO A 93 9.15 -3.61 -20.36
N TRP A 94 8.19 -4.52 -20.19
CA TRP A 94 6.99 -4.36 -19.39
C TRP A 94 6.87 -5.37 -18.23
N ASN A 95 7.67 -6.45 -18.21
CA ASN A 95 7.59 -7.49 -17.20
C ASN A 95 8.81 -7.52 -16.28
N TYR A 96 8.53 -7.61 -14.98
CA TYR A 96 9.51 -7.67 -13.90
C TYR A 96 9.31 -8.95 -13.08
N THR A 97 10.40 -9.49 -12.54
CA THR A 97 10.35 -10.59 -11.57
C THR A 97 10.20 -10.00 -10.18
N LEU A 98 9.16 -10.38 -9.47
CA LEU A 98 8.90 -10.02 -8.08
C LEU A 98 9.13 -11.23 -7.19
N GLN A 99 10.01 -11.09 -6.22
CA GLN A 99 10.11 -12.03 -5.13
C GLN A 99 9.13 -11.61 -4.03
N TYR A 100 8.14 -12.46 -3.79
CA TYR A 100 7.16 -12.32 -2.71
C TYR A 100 7.52 -13.29 -1.58
N SER A 101 7.74 -12.74 -0.39
CA SER A 101 8.08 -13.52 0.81
C SER A 101 7.11 -13.21 1.93
N TYR A 102 6.65 -14.24 2.62
CA TYR A 102 5.76 -14.11 3.77
C TYR A 102 6.11 -15.15 4.85
N ARG A 103 5.70 -14.85 6.08
CA ARG A 103 5.83 -15.75 7.22
C ARG A 103 4.50 -16.46 7.45
N ASN A 104 4.54 -17.80 7.44
CA ASN A 104 3.44 -18.66 7.83
C ASN A 104 3.82 -19.38 9.12
N ARG A 105 3.22 -18.97 10.24
CA ARG A 105 3.63 -19.36 11.59
C ARG A 105 5.11 -19.08 11.83
N ASP A 106 5.95 -20.12 11.88
CA ASP A 106 7.39 -20.00 12.15
C ASP A 106 8.25 -20.28 10.91
N SER A 107 7.62 -20.55 9.76
CA SER A 107 8.31 -20.81 8.51
C SER A 107 8.19 -19.63 7.55
N TRP A 108 9.29 -19.34 6.87
CA TRP A 108 9.32 -18.39 5.76
C TRP A 108 8.99 -19.11 4.46
N VAL A 109 8.11 -18.50 3.67
CA VAL A 109 7.77 -18.95 2.33
C VAL A 109 8.15 -17.84 1.37
N THR A 110 8.90 -18.19 0.32
CA THR A 110 9.33 -17.26 -0.73
C THR A 110 8.92 -17.81 -2.08
N ARG A 111 8.35 -16.94 -2.93
CA ARG A 111 7.90 -17.26 -4.28
C ARG A 111 8.32 -16.17 -5.26
N ASN A 112 8.46 -16.57 -6.52
CA ASN A 112 8.76 -15.65 -7.61
C ASN A 112 7.51 -15.47 -8.46
N GLU A 113 6.99 -14.25 -8.47
CA GLU A 113 5.85 -13.81 -9.26
C GLU A 113 6.31 -12.87 -10.39
N SER A 114 5.40 -12.58 -11.32
CA SER A 114 5.63 -11.59 -12.37
C SER A 114 4.80 -10.33 -12.09
N ILE A 115 5.42 -9.16 -12.20
CA ILE A 115 4.74 -7.87 -12.26
C ILE A 115 4.74 -7.41 -13.71
N ILE A 116 3.58 -7.00 -14.21
CA ILE A 116 3.40 -6.43 -15.54
C ILE A 116 3.04 -4.95 -15.38
N LEU A 117 3.77 -4.09 -16.10
CA LEU A 117 3.55 -2.64 -16.16
C LEU A 117 3.25 -2.23 -17.61
N GLY A 118 2.32 -1.32 -17.81
CA GLY A 118 2.11 -0.62 -19.09
C GLY A 118 1.41 -1.42 -20.19
N LEU A 119 1.65 -2.72 -20.38
CA LEU A 119 0.97 -3.52 -21.41
C LEU A 119 0.65 -4.95 -20.96
N LEU A 120 -0.64 -5.28 -20.88
CA LEU A 120 -1.13 -6.64 -20.64
C LEU A 120 -1.58 -7.27 -21.95
N GLY A 121 -0.68 -8.02 -22.60
CA GLY A 121 -0.92 -8.55 -23.94
C GLY A 121 -0.95 -7.43 -24.99
N VAL A 122 -2.14 -6.99 -25.38
CA VAL A 122 -2.35 -5.83 -26.28
C VAL A 122 -3.04 -4.66 -25.58
N GLU A 123 -3.49 -4.85 -24.34
CA GLU A 123 -4.23 -3.84 -23.59
C GLU A 123 -3.26 -2.91 -22.85
N PRO A 124 -3.31 -1.58 -23.10
CA PRO A 124 -2.48 -0.62 -22.39
C PRO A 124 -2.96 -0.48 -20.94
N LEU A 125 -2.06 -0.71 -20.00
CA LEU A 125 -2.29 -0.46 -18.58
C LEU A 125 -1.98 1.00 -18.23
N PRO A 126 -2.73 1.59 -17.28
CA PRO A 126 -2.40 2.91 -16.74
C PRO A 126 -0.98 2.96 -16.16
N PRO A 127 -0.31 4.13 -16.21
CA PRO A 127 1.07 4.28 -15.70
C PRO A 127 1.19 4.13 -14.17
N ASN A 128 0.06 4.14 -13.46
CA ASN A 128 -0.06 3.91 -12.03
C ASN A 128 -0.52 2.49 -11.67
N ASP A 129 -0.69 1.60 -12.64
CA ASP A 129 -1.13 0.22 -12.40
C ASP A 129 0.04 -0.76 -12.36
N MET A 130 0.01 -1.65 -11.38
CA MET A 130 0.88 -2.80 -11.25
C MET A 130 0.04 -4.07 -11.29
N TYR A 131 0.17 -4.85 -12.37
CA TYR A 131 -0.59 -6.08 -12.52
C TYR A 131 0.22 -7.27 -12.02
N PHE A 132 -0.15 -7.83 -10.87
CA PHE A 132 0.54 -8.98 -10.27
C PHE A 132 -0.34 -9.77 -9.30
N ALA A 133 0.08 -11.02 -9.01
CA ALA A 133 -0.60 -11.90 -8.06
C ALA A 133 -0.19 -11.57 -6.62
N ARG A 134 -1.19 -11.41 -5.75
CA ARG A 134 -1.01 -11.10 -4.33
C ARG A 134 -0.96 -12.33 -3.44
N THR A 135 -1.50 -13.45 -3.90
CA THR A 135 -1.53 -14.70 -3.13
C THR A 135 -1.03 -15.87 -3.97
N PRO A 136 -0.58 -16.96 -3.33
CA PRO A 136 -0.11 -18.15 -4.01
C PRO A 136 -1.07 -18.80 -5.01
N ILE A 137 -2.37 -18.55 -4.90
CA ILE A 137 -3.41 -19.22 -5.70
C ILE A 137 -4.28 -18.22 -6.47
N SER A 138 -4.32 -16.95 -6.04
CA SER A 138 -5.18 -15.97 -6.70
C SER A 138 -4.60 -15.54 -8.05
N PRO A 139 -5.46 -15.30 -9.05
CA PRO A 139 -5.02 -14.72 -10.30
C PRO A 139 -4.37 -13.34 -10.05
N PRO A 140 -3.46 -12.90 -10.94
CA PRO A 140 -2.99 -11.53 -10.95
C PRO A 140 -4.15 -10.54 -11.00
N THR A 141 -4.00 -9.42 -10.32
CA THR A 141 -5.01 -8.36 -10.25
C THR A 141 -4.36 -6.99 -10.44
N HIS A 142 -5.18 -5.98 -10.71
CA HIS A 142 -4.75 -4.59 -10.78
C HIS A 142 -4.38 -4.09 -9.38
N ASN A 143 -3.27 -3.36 -9.27
CA ASN A 143 -2.83 -2.74 -8.02
C ASN A 143 -2.42 -1.30 -8.35
N PHE A 144 -3.32 -0.37 -8.08
CA PHE A 144 -3.11 1.03 -8.40
C PHE A 144 -2.27 1.70 -7.32
N VAL A 145 -1.18 2.35 -7.71
CA VAL A 145 -0.42 3.25 -6.86
C VAL A 145 -1.26 4.50 -6.65
N LEU A 146 -1.78 4.68 -5.44
CA LEU A 146 -2.48 5.91 -5.06
C LEU A 146 -1.51 7.02 -4.67
N TYR A 147 -0.42 6.62 -4.02
CA TYR A 147 0.60 7.51 -3.51
C TYR A 147 1.90 6.74 -3.30
N SER A 148 3.03 7.35 -3.65
CA SER A 148 4.35 6.90 -3.26
C SER A 148 5.28 8.10 -3.14
N ASN A 149 6.09 8.11 -2.08
CA ASN A 149 7.19 9.05 -1.97
C ASN A 149 8.51 8.50 -2.56
N TYR A 150 8.49 7.27 -3.12
CA TYR A 150 9.63 6.57 -3.73
C TYR A 150 10.85 6.40 -2.84
N MET A 151 10.68 6.54 -1.53
CA MET A 151 11.76 6.47 -0.55
C MET A 151 11.38 5.52 0.58
N ASN A 152 10.20 5.72 1.16
CA ASN A 152 9.79 5.09 2.42
C ASN A 152 8.41 4.45 2.36
N CYS A 153 7.46 4.99 1.59
CA CYS A 153 6.06 4.60 1.66
C CYS A 153 5.42 4.55 0.28
N THR A 154 4.60 3.51 0.08
CA THR A 154 3.71 3.36 -1.06
C THR A 154 2.34 2.90 -0.57
N ILE A 155 1.28 3.55 -1.04
CA ILE A 155 -0.11 3.19 -0.77
C ILE A 155 -0.71 2.64 -2.05
N LEU A 156 -1.23 1.41 -1.96
CA LEU A 156 -1.89 0.73 -3.05
C LEU A 156 -3.39 0.66 -2.83
N ARG A 157 -4.14 0.74 -3.94
CA ARG A 157 -5.56 0.39 -4.00
C ARG A 157 -5.74 -0.83 -4.88
N ILE A 158 -6.48 -1.79 -4.35
CA ILE A 158 -6.66 -3.10 -4.95
C ILE A 158 -8.17 -3.29 -5.15
N PRO A 159 -8.67 -3.22 -6.39
CA PRO A 159 -10.03 -3.63 -6.70
C PRO A 159 -10.11 -5.16 -6.67
N PHE A 160 -11.03 -5.68 -5.87
CA PHE A 160 -11.30 -7.11 -5.82
C PHE A 160 -12.72 -7.39 -6.36
N PRO A 161 -12.88 -8.29 -7.33
CA PRO A 161 -14.21 -8.68 -7.79
C PRO A 161 -14.93 -9.43 -6.65
N SER A 162 -16.10 -8.94 -6.24
CA SER A 162 -16.97 -9.66 -5.29
C SER A 162 -18.15 -10.31 -6.02
N GLN A 163 -18.77 -11.32 -5.41
CA GLN A 163 -19.93 -11.99 -5.99
C GLN A 163 -21.06 -10.97 -6.22
N GLY A 164 -21.66 -11.00 -7.41
CA GLY A 164 -22.76 -10.10 -7.79
C GLY A 164 -22.34 -8.81 -8.51
N GLY A 165 -21.13 -8.76 -9.09
CA GLY A 165 -20.69 -7.65 -9.94
C GLY A 165 -20.31 -6.36 -9.19
N LYS A 166 -20.28 -6.41 -7.85
CA LYS A 166 -19.75 -5.32 -7.03
C LYS A 166 -18.24 -5.48 -6.88
N PHE A 167 -17.50 -4.39 -6.97
CA PHE A 167 -16.07 -4.38 -6.66
C PHE A 167 -15.88 -3.96 -5.20
N SER A 168 -15.20 -4.81 -4.42
CA SER A 168 -14.70 -4.41 -3.10
C SER A 168 -13.37 -3.68 -3.29
N ILE A 169 -13.18 -2.60 -2.54
CA ILE A 169 -11.95 -1.81 -2.59
C ILE A 169 -11.13 -2.13 -1.36
N PHE A 170 -9.89 -2.53 -1.57
CA PHE A 170 -8.93 -2.74 -0.51
C PHE A 170 -7.77 -1.75 -0.62
N TYR A 171 -7.21 -1.42 0.53
CA TYR A 171 -6.05 -0.55 0.65
C TYR A 171 -4.92 -1.28 1.34
N GLU A 172 -3.71 -0.97 0.90
CA GLU A 172 -2.48 -1.48 1.49
C GLU A 172 -1.42 -0.40 1.62
N VAL A 173 -0.74 -0.38 2.76
CA VAL A 173 0.39 0.50 3.04
C VAL A 173 1.65 -0.34 3.13
N ILE A 174 2.58 -0.02 2.23
CA ILE A 174 3.86 -0.68 2.05
C ILE A 174 4.98 0.28 2.44
N PHE A 175 5.93 -0.21 3.24
CA PHE A 175 7.09 0.55 3.65
C PHE A 175 8.38 -0.02 3.08
N VAL A 176 9.24 0.87 2.57
CA VAL A 176 10.58 0.54 2.09
C VAL A 176 11.53 0.54 3.29
N SER A 177 12.36 -0.49 3.43
CA SER A 177 13.43 -0.64 4.46
C SER A 177 13.04 -1.02 5.90
N GLN A 178 11.79 -0.87 6.34
CA GLN A 178 11.40 -1.31 7.69
C GLN A 178 11.06 -2.80 7.73
N ALA A 179 11.96 -3.61 8.28
CA ALA A 179 11.69 -5.02 8.57
C ALA A 179 10.38 -5.16 9.37
N CYS A 180 9.65 -6.27 9.16
CA CYS A 180 8.39 -6.55 9.84
C CYS A 180 8.44 -6.31 11.36
N ILE A 181 9.61 -6.56 11.98
CA ILE A 181 9.82 -6.63 13.44
C ILE A 181 10.05 -5.27 14.11
N LEU A 182 10.47 -4.21 13.40
CA LEU A 182 10.57 -2.88 14.00
C LEU A 182 9.21 -2.15 13.91
N SER A 183 8.38 -2.33 14.93
CA SER A 183 7.09 -1.66 15.09
C SER A 183 7.25 -0.35 15.87
N THR A 184 7.43 0.79 15.19
CA THR A 184 7.09 2.09 15.83
C THR A 184 6.80 3.26 14.89
N PHE A 185 6.69 3.09 13.57
CA PHE A 185 6.50 4.24 12.67
C PHE A 185 5.41 4.01 11.62
N ILE A 186 4.14 3.95 12.05
CA ILE A 186 3.00 4.14 11.14
C ILE A 186 2.88 5.62 10.72
N SER A 187 3.41 6.57 11.51
CA SER A 187 3.35 8.01 11.20
C SER A 187 4.07 8.43 9.90
N LEU A 188 5.02 7.65 9.38
CA LEU A 188 5.84 8.12 8.24
C LEU A 188 5.11 8.19 6.89
N CYS A 189 3.89 7.64 6.76
CA CYS A 189 3.07 7.80 5.54
C CYS A 189 2.08 8.97 5.62
N PHE A 190 1.85 9.54 6.80
CA PHE A 190 0.80 10.55 7.05
C PHE A 190 1.35 11.95 7.41
N TYR A 191 2.66 12.14 7.30
CA TYR A 191 3.34 13.43 7.45
C TYR A 191 3.79 13.97 6.10
#